data_AF-A0A821ES39-F1
#
_entry.id   AF-A0A821ES39-F1
#
_cell.length_a   1.000
_cell.length_b   1.000
_cell.length_c   1.000
_cell.angle_alpha   90.00
_cell.angle_beta   90.00
_cell.angle_gamma   90.00
#
_symmetry.space_group_name_H-M   'P 1'
#
loop_
_entity.id
_entity.type
_entity.pdbx_description
1 polymer ?
#
loop_
_entity_poly.entity_id
_entity_poly.type
_entity_poly.pdbx_seq_one_letter_code
_entity_poly.pdbx_strand_id
1 'polypeptide(L)' 'PSEQYYCALLYFTGNDQLNRHMRIVAQEQGYKLNEYSIQKVGSTGTLSKPLPVTSERDIFDYLQMDYKEPHERNM' A
#
# COMPACT_ATOMS: atom_id res chain seq x y z
N PRO A 1 -11.98 -10.30 6.01
CA PRO A 1 -11.60 -9.11 6.81
C PRO A 1 -11.56 -7.88 5.90
N SER A 2 -12.29 -6.82 6.25
CA SER A 2 -12.37 -5.58 5.44
C SER A 2 -11.00 -4.92 5.23
N GLU A 3 -10.09 -5.08 6.17
CA GLU A 3 -8.73 -4.50 6.15
C GLU A 3 -7.86 -5.00 4.99
N GLN A 4 -8.08 -6.23 4.53
CA GLN A 4 -7.32 -6.83 3.42
C GLN A 4 -7.93 -6.52 2.06
N TYR A 5 -9.22 -6.14 2.04
CA TYR A 5 -9.97 -5.93 0.81
C TYR A 5 -9.39 -4.79 -0.01
N TYR A 6 -9.03 -3.67 0.63
CA TYR A 6 -8.49 -2.50 -0.07
C TYR A 6 -7.06 -2.72 -0.57
N CYS A 7 -6.22 -3.44 0.18
CA CYS A 7 -4.88 -3.83 -0.29
C CYS A 7 -4.96 -4.75 -1.51
N ALA A 8 -5.88 -5.72 -1.49
CA ALA A 8 -6.09 -6.62 -2.62
C ALA A 8 -6.69 -5.88 -3.81
N LEU A 9 -7.70 -5.03 -3.58
CA LEU A 9 -8.32 -4.21 -4.62
C LEU A 9 -7.30 -3.31 -5.31
N LEU A 10 -6.43 -2.63 -4.54
CA LEU A 10 -5.36 -1.80 -5.08
C LEU A 10 -4.39 -2.65 -5.94
N TYR A 11 -4.06 -3.86 -5.49
CA TYR A 11 -3.20 -4.77 -6.24
C TYR A 11 -3.82 -5.21 -7.58
N PHE A 12 -5.12 -5.50 -7.59
CA PHE A 12 -5.84 -5.92 -8.80
C PHE A 12 -6.25 -4.77 -9.73
N THR A 13 -6.45 -3.56 -9.21
CA THR A 13 -6.85 -2.38 -10.00
C THR A 13 -5.68 -1.50 -10.43
N GLY A 14 -4.55 -1.56 -9.72
CA GLY A 14 -3.32 -0.89 -10.11
C GLY A 14 -2.59 -1.61 -11.22
N ASN A 15 -1.85 -0.87 -12.05
CA ASN A 15 -0.93 -1.46 -13.01
C ASN A 15 0.34 -1.98 -12.31
N ASP A 16 1.07 -2.90 -12.96
CA ASP A 16 2.28 -3.52 -12.40
C ASP A 16 3.33 -2.48 -11.99
N GLN A 17 3.44 -1.38 -12.74
CA GLN A 17 4.40 -0.32 -12.48
C GLN A 17 4.07 0.46 -11.21
N LEU A 18 2.81 0.84 -11.01
CA LEU A 18 2.31 1.53 -9.82
C LEU A 18 2.46 0.64 -8.60
N ASN A 19 2.06 -0.63 -8.70
CA ASN A 19 2.22 -1.61 -7.62
C ASN A 19 3.69 -1.76 -7.21
N ARG A 20 4.60 -1.78 -8.18
CA ARG A 20 6.05 -1.83 -7.91
C ARG A 20 6.56 -0.54 -7.29
N HIS A 21 6.13 0.61 -7.80
CA HIS A 21 6.51 1.91 -7.27
C HIS A 21 6.05 2.11 -5.82
N MET A 22 4.78 1.82 -5.52
CA MET A 22 4.24 1.87 -4.16
C MET A 22 5.01 0.95 -3.19
N ARG A 23 5.42 -0.24 -3.64
CA ARG A 23 6.24 -1.15 -2.81
C ARG A 23 7.63 -0.59 -2.52
N ILE A 24 8.24 0.09 -3.49
CA ILE A 24 9.55 0.75 -3.30
C ILE A 24 9.41 1.90 -2.30
N VAL A 25 8.44 2.80 -2.52
CA VAL A 25 8.17 3.93 -1.63
C VAL A 25 7.85 3.46 -0.21
N ALA A 26 7.05 2.39 -0.08
CA ALA A 26 6.79 1.75 1.21
C ALA A 26 8.10 1.35 1.89
N GLN A 27 8.99 0.62 1.20
CA GLN A 27 10.25 0.18 1.78
C GLN A 27 11.15 1.34 2.18
N GLU A 28 11.25 2.39 1.37
CA GLU A 28 12.03 3.59 1.66
C GLU A 28 11.52 4.32 2.91
N GLN A 29 10.22 4.28 3.17
CA GLN A 29 9.58 4.86 4.35
C GLN A 29 9.53 3.92 5.56
N GLY A 30 10.12 2.72 5.45
CA GLY A 30 10.09 1.73 6.53
C GLY A 30 8.71 1.09 6.69
N TYR A 31 8.01 0.86 5.60
CA TYR A 31 6.78 0.08 5.50
C TYR A 31 6.96 -1.12 4.56
N LYS A 32 6.14 -2.13 4.75
CA LYS A 32 6.00 -3.28 3.87
C LYS A 32 4.56 -3.37 3.41
N LEU A 33 4.34 -3.09 2.13
CA LEU A 33 3.05 -3.21 1.46
C LEU A 33 2.97 -4.55 0.72
N ASN A 34 1.89 -5.29 0.93
CA ASN A 34 1.53 -6.48 0.17
C ASN A 34 0.02 -6.46 -0.16
N GLU A 35 -0.46 -7.48 -0.89
CA GLU A 35 -1.86 -7.63 -1.28
C GLU A 35 -2.84 -7.87 -0.11
N TYR A 36 -2.32 -8.14 1.09
CA TYR A 36 -3.12 -8.37 2.29
C TYR A 36 -3.10 -7.19 3.26
N SER A 37 -2.00 -6.43 3.34
CA SER A 37 -1.79 -5.43 4.39
C SER A 37 -0.61 -4.51 4.12
N ILE A 38 -0.62 -3.36 4.80
CA ILE A 38 0.55 -2.50 5.00
C ILE A 38 1.01 -2.60 6.46
N GLN A 39 2.29 -2.86 6.66
CA GLN A 39 2.91 -3.03 7.99
C GLN A 39 4.11 -2.11 8.12
N LYS A 40 4.36 -1.57 9.31
CA LYS A 40 5.58 -0.81 9.59
C LYS A 40 6.73 -1.78 9.84
N VAL A 41 7.88 -1.50 9.24
CA VAL A 41 9.15 -2.19 9.48
C VAL A 41 9.86 -1.45 10.61
N GLY A 42 9.99 -2.11 11.77
CA GLY A 42 10.76 -1.57 12.88
C GLY A 42 12.25 -1.52 12.58
N SER A 43 13.02 -0.79 13.38
CA SER A 43 14.47 -0.58 13.20
C SER A 43 15.29 -1.88 13.15
N THR A 44 14.74 -2.97 13.68
CA THR A 44 15.33 -4.33 13.70
C THR A 44 14.89 -5.20 12.52
N GLY A 45 14.13 -4.66 11.56
CA GLY A 45 13.54 -5.43 10.46
C GLY A 45 12.26 -6.20 10.83
N THR A 46 11.76 -6.02 12.06
CA THR A 46 10.54 -6.71 12.53
C THR A 46 9.29 -6.01 12.00
N LEU A 47 8.34 -6.79 11.46
CA LEU A 47 7.06 -6.27 10.99
C LEU A 47 6.11 -6.00 12.16
N SER A 48 5.51 -4.82 12.16
CA SER A 48 4.44 -4.46 13.09
C SER A 48 3.15 -5.20 12.77
N LYS A 49 2.14 -5.02 13.62
CA LYS A 49 0.77 -5.36 13.25
C LYS A 49 0.35 -4.61 11.96
N PRO A 50 -0.54 -5.20 11.14
CA PRO A 50 -1.17 -4.51 10.02
C PRO A 50 -1.74 -3.16 10.45
N LEU A 51 -1.51 -2.13 9.64
CA LEU A 51 -2.16 -0.85 9.83
C LEU A 51 -3.65 -0.98 9.47
N PRO A 52 -4.54 -0.26 10.16
CA PRO A 52 -5.94 -0.23 9.80
C PRO A 52 -6.09 0.45 8.44
N VAL A 53 -6.71 -0.26 7.51
CA VAL A 53 -7.02 0.23 6.15
C VAL A 53 -8.53 0.12 5.95
N THR A 54 -9.18 1.26 5.82
CA THR A 54 -10.62 1.41 5.60
C THR A 54 -10.95 1.91 4.19
N SER A 55 -9.95 2.32 3.43
CA SER A 55 -10.05 2.71 2.02
C SER A 55 -8.71 2.55 1.30
N GLU A 56 -8.70 2.56 -0.04
CA GLU A 56 -7.44 2.63 -0.80
C GLU A 56 -6.64 3.90 -0.46
N ARG A 57 -7.34 5.02 -0.22
CA ARG A 57 -6.72 6.33 0.09
C ARG A 57 -5.84 6.26 1.32
N ASP A 58 -6.24 5.48 2.32
CA ASP A 58 -5.43 5.28 3.54
C ASP A 58 -4.04 4.74 3.19
N ILE A 59 -3.92 3.88 2.17
CA ILE A 59 -2.65 3.32 1.70
C ILE A 59 -1.79 4.43 1.08
N PHE A 60 -2.39 5.29 0.25
CA PHE A 60 -1.68 6.44 -0.33
C PHE A 60 -1.25 7.43 0.74
N ASP A 61 -2.11 7.70 1.74
CA ASP A 61 -1.81 8.59 2.87
C ASP A 61 -0.65 8.06 3.72
N TYR A 62 -0.61 6.74 4.01
CA TYR A 62 0.51 6.11 4.71
C TYR A 62 1.83 6.22 3.96
N LEU A 63 1.77 6.15 2.63
CA LEU A 63 2.93 6.28 1.75
C LEU A 63 3.23 7.74 1.38
N GLN A 64 2.47 8.71 1.91
CA GLN A 64 2.58 10.13 1.55
C GLN A 64 2.58 10.36 0.03
N MET A 65 1.78 9.58 -0.69
CA MET A 65 1.63 9.68 -2.14
C MET A 65 0.30 10.37 -2.46
N ASP A 66 0.27 11.11 -3.57
CA ASP A 66 -0.99 11.64 -4.08
C ASP A 66 -1.91 10.49 -4.50
N TYR A 67 -3.14 10.47 -3.97
CA TYR A 67 -4.14 9.49 -4.36
C TYR A 67 -4.43 9.63 -5.85
N LYS A 68 -4.17 8.56 -6.60
CA LYS A 68 -4.52 8.45 -8.01
C LYS A 68 -5.79 7.61 -8.15
N GLU A 69 -6.76 8.12 -8.89
CA GLU A 69 -7.98 7.38 -9.19
C GLU A 69 -7.68 6.19 -10.13
N PRO A 70 -8.46 5.09 -10.10
CA PRO A 70 -8.21 3.92 -10.94
C PRO A 70 -8.04 4.22 -12.44
N HIS A 71 -8.73 5.23 -12.97
CA HIS A 71 -8.63 5.63 -14.36
C HIS A 71 -7.32 6.38 -14.70
N GLU A 72 -6.64 6.95 -13.71
CA GLU A 72 -5.32 7.59 -13.85
C GLU A 72 -4.17 6.59 -13.69
N ARG A 73 -4.46 5.37 -13.23
CA ARG A 73 -3.47 4.30 -13.00
C ARG A 73 -3.17 3.47 -14.26
N ASN A 74 -3.81 3.77 -15.39
CA ASN A 74 -3.73 3.01 -16.65
C ASN A 74 -2.89 3.68 -17.76
N MET A 75 -2.05 4.67 -17.43
CA MET A 75 -1.10 5.24 -18.41
C MET A 75 0.16 4.39 -18.57
#